data_AF-A0A1B1ZR44-F1
#
_entry.id   AF-A0A1B1ZR44-F1
#
_cell.length_a   1.000
_cell.length_b   1.000
_cell.length_c   1.000
_cell.angle_alpha   90.00
_cell.angle_beta   90.00
_cell.angle_gamma   90.00
#
_symmetry.space_group_name_H-M   'P 1'
#
loop_
_entity.id
_entity.type
_entity.pdbx_description
1 polymer ?
#
loop_
_entity_poly.entity_id
_entity_poly.type
_entity_poly.pdbx_seq_one_letter_code
_entity_poly.pdbx_strand_id
1 'polypeptide(L)' 'MVAPADVPAPPVPQTIAMTSGADGLTHRVAEVALGEALLAGRGTSPALCGHTVLVTSLGAEPGRPCPRCAARTAGRPGS' A
#
# COMPACT_ATOMS: atom_id res chain seq x y z
N MET A 1 -11.60 -31.40 24.96
CA MET A 1 -10.73 -30.23 25.21
C MET A 1 -10.19 -29.79 23.86
N VAL A 2 -10.65 -28.65 23.33
CA VAL A 2 -10.16 -28.09 22.06
C VAL A 2 -8.99 -27.17 22.37
N ALA A 3 -7.84 -27.40 21.74
CA ALA A 3 -6.67 -26.53 21.84
C ALA A 3 -7.01 -25.12 21.34
N PRO A 4 -6.44 -24.05 21.91
CA PRO A 4 -6.62 -22.71 21.37
C PRO A 4 -6.05 -22.71 19.95
N ALA A 5 -6.87 -22.31 18.98
CA ALA A 5 -6.42 -22.03 17.64
C ALA A 5 -5.27 -21.02 17.73
N ASP A 6 -4.10 -21.41 17.22
CA ASP A 6 -3.00 -20.51 16.93
C ASP A 6 -3.57 -19.37 16.09
N VAL A 7 -3.81 -18.20 16.70
CA VAL A 7 -4.27 -17.02 15.97
C VAL A 7 -3.06 -16.60 15.15
N PRO A 8 -3.07 -16.79 13.81
CA PRO A 8 -1.92 -16.41 13.01
C PRO A 8 -1.67 -14.93 13.25
N ALA A 9 -0.40 -14.58 13.50
CA ALA A 9 0.02 -13.20 13.63
C ALA A 9 -0.61 -12.38 12.49
N PRO A 10 -1.14 -11.17 12.75
CA PRO A 10 -1.82 -10.39 11.73
C PRO A 10 -0.89 -10.28 10.52
N PRO A 11 -1.37 -10.56 9.29
CA PRO A 11 -0.54 -10.52 8.12
C PRO A 11 0.14 -9.17 8.08
N VAL A 12 1.46 -9.17 7.88
CA VAL A 12 2.23 -7.96 7.63
C VAL A 12 1.45 -7.16 6.59
N PRO A 13 1.08 -5.90 6.84
CA PRO A 13 0.27 -5.15 5.88
C PRO A 13 1.05 -5.09 4.57
N GLN A 14 0.59 -5.86 3.59
CA GLN A 14 1.23 -5.92 2.28
C GLN A 14 1.01 -4.58 1.58
N THR A 15 2.07 -4.07 0.95
CA THR A 15 2.02 -2.76 0.31
C THR A 15 2.45 -2.83 -1.14
N ILE A 16 1.66 -2.18 -1.99
CA ILE A 16 1.88 -2.11 -3.43
C ILE A 16 2.51 -0.75 -3.75
N ALA A 17 3.55 -0.76 -4.58
CA ALA A 17 4.16 0.45 -5.09
C ALA A 17 3.31 1.00 -6.25
N MET A 18 2.90 2.26 -6.17
CA MET A 18 2.10 2.92 -7.19
C MET A 18 2.66 4.30 -7.49
N THR A 19 2.97 4.57 -8.75
CA THR A 19 3.38 5.90 -9.19
C THR A 19 2.15 6.78 -9.38
N SER A 20 2.10 7.89 -8.66
CA SER A 20 1.04 8.88 -8.85
C SER A 20 1.40 9.75 -10.05
N GLY A 21 0.49 9.83 -11.03
CA GLY A 21 0.65 10.76 -12.17
C GLY A 21 0.52 12.23 -11.77
N ALA A 22 0.05 12.53 -10.55
CA ALA A 22 -0.12 13.90 -10.08
C ALA A 22 1.19 14.54 -9.58
N ASP A 23 2.06 13.75 -8.94
CA ASP A 23 3.33 14.23 -8.38
C ASP A 23 4.58 13.50 -8.94
N GLY A 24 4.38 12.46 -9.76
CA GLY A 24 5.44 11.65 -10.35
C GLY A 24 6.19 10.78 -9.34
N LEU A 25 5.70 10.66 -8.11
CA LEU A 25 6.33 9.89 -7.05
C LEU A 25 5.70 8.50 -6.91
N THR A 26 6.52 7.53 -6.52
CA THR A 26 6.06 6.19 -6.17
C THR A 26 5.67 6.14 -4.69
N HIS A 27 4.38 5.95 -4.45
CA HIS A 27 3.78 5.80 -3.14
C HIS A 27 3.58 4.32 -2.80
N ARG A 28 3.43 4.05 -1.51
CA ARG A 28 3.07 2.71 -1.01
C ARG A 28 1.60 2.73 -0.61
N VAL A 29 0.80 1.85 -1.19
CA VAL A 29 -0.62 1.70 -0.91
C VAL A 29 -0.83 0.37 -0.20
N ALA A 30 -1.68 0.33 0.83
CA ALA A 30 -2.02 -0.93 1.48
C ALA A 30 -2.84 -1.80 0.52
N GLU A 31 -2.48 -3.07 0.37
CA GLU A 31 -3.14 -3.98 -0.57
C GLU A 31 -4.64 -4.12 -0.29
N VAL A 32 -5.03 -4.17 0.99
CA VAL A 32 -6.44 -4.21 1.40
C VAL A 32 -7.19 -2.97 0.93
N ALA A 33 -6.63 -1.77 1.13
CA ALA A 33 -7.24 -0.51 0.72
C ALA A 33 -7.31 -0.37 -0.82
N LEU A 34 -6.37 -0.96 -1.55
CA LEU A 34 -6.44 -1.04 -3.01
C LEU A 34 -7.53 -2.01 -3.47
N GLY A 35 -7.62 -3.18 -2.85
CA GLY A 35 -8.67 -4.16 -3.12
C GLY A 35 -10.07 -3.61 -2.86
N GLU A 36 -10.28 -2.94 -1.74
CA GLU A 36 -11.53 -2.25 -1.42
C GLU A 36 -11.87 -1.15 -2.44
N ALA A 37 -10.88 -0.35 -2.84
CA ALA A 37 -11.07 0.68 -3.85
C ALA A 37 -11.48 0.08 -5.21
N LEU A 38 -10.82 -1.00 -5.64
CA LEU A 38 -11.14 -1.71 -6.87
C LEU A 38 -12.55 -2.34 -6.83
N LEU A 39 -12.89 -3.02 -5.73
CA LEU A 39 -14.22 -3.64 -5.54
C LEU A 39 -15.33 -2.58 -5.53
N ALA A 40 -15.08 -1.42 -4.92
CA ALA A 40 -16.01 -0.30 -4.89
C ALA A 40 -16.05 0.51 -6.20
N GLY A 41 -15.25 0.16 -7.22
CA GLY A 41 -15.13 0.92 -8.46
C GLY A 41 -14.51 2.32 -8.27
N ARG A 42 -13.81 2.54 -7.16
CA ARG A 42 -13.09 3.79 -6.89
C ARG A 42 -11.77 3.76 -7.64
N GLY A 43 -11.64 4.65 -8.63
CA GLY A 43 -10.39 4.83 -9.38
C GLY A 43 -9.25 5.45 -8.55
N THR A 44 -9.36 5.52 -7.23
CA THR A 44 -8.34 6.09 -6.35
C THR A 44 -8.21 5.28 -5.06
N SER A 45 -6.99 5.21 -4.51
CA SER A 45 -6.70 4.52 -3.25
C SER A 45 -5.75 5.34 -2.37
N PRO A 46 -5.94 5.36 -1.04
CA PRO A 46 -5.07 6.10 -0.14
C PRO A 46 -3.72 5.40 0.05
N ALA A 47 -2.64 6.13 -0.18
CA ALA A 47 -1.30 5.72 0.17
C ALA A 47 -1.03 5.83 1.68
N LEU A 48 0.03 5.17 2.14
CA LEU A 48 0.51 5.23 3.52
C LEU A 48 0.85 6.65 3.97
N CYS A 49 1.25 7.54 3.06
CA CYS A 49 1.53 8.94 3.37
C CYS A 49 0.26 9.82 3.47
N GLY A 50 -0.93 9.26 3.22
CA GLY A 50 -2.20 9.99 3.14
C GLY A 50 -2.49 10.59 1.76
N HIS A 51 -1.61 10.40 0.78
CA HIS A 51 -1.83 10.86 -0.58
C HIS A 51 -2.81 9.94 -1.31
N THR A 52 -3.78 10.50 -2.03
CA THR A 52 -4.72 9.73 -2.85
C THR A 52 -4.09 9.44 -4.20
N VAL A 53 -3.84 8.18 -4.49
CA VAL A 53 -3.20 7.75 -5.75
C VAL A 53 -4.28 7.26 -6.71
N LEU A 54 -4.24 7.73 -7.96
CA LEU A 54 -5.08 7.18 -9.03
C LEU A 54 -4.69 5.73 -9.31
N VAL A 55 -5.68 4.85 -9.25
CA VAL A 55 -5.53 3.44 -9.60
C VAL A 55 -5.52 3.35 -11.12
N THR A 56 -4.33 3.47 -11.69
CA THR A 56 -4.10 3.32 -13.14
C THR A 56 -3.33 2.03 -13.42
N SER A 57 -3.62 1.41 -14.56
CA SER A 57 -2.90 0.23 -15.03
C SER A 57 -1.42 0.58 -15.23
N LEU A 58 -0.55 -0.22 -14.61
CA LEU A 58 0.90 -0.08 -14.64
C LEU A 58 1.44 0.08 -16.08
N GLY A 59 1.76 1.31 -16.46
CA GLY A 59 2.54 1.60 -17.67
C GLY A 59 3.68 2.59 -17.44
N ALA A 60 3.73 3.23 -16.27
CA ALA A 60 4.79 4.17 -15.91
C ALA A 60 5.90 3.44 -15.13
N GLU A 61 7.16 3.67 -15.51
CA GLU A 61 8.30 3.26 -14.68
C GLU A 61 8.12 3.79 -13.24
N PRO A 62 8.50 3.00 -12.23
CA PRO A 62 8.46 3.47 -10.85
C PRO A 62 9.32 4.73 -10.72
N GLY A 63 8.66 5.85 -10.40
CA GLY A 63 9.31 7.12 -10.13
C GLY A 63 10.11 7.09 -8.83
N ARG A 64 10.61 8.27 -8.42
CA ARG A 64 11.33 8.36 -7.13
C ARG A 64 10.37 8.00 -5.98
N PRO A 65 10.82 7.20 -4.98
CA PRO A 65 9.97 6.82 -3.87
C PRO A 65 9.56 8.05 -3.05
N CYS A 66 8.28 8.10 -2.65
CA CYS A 66 7.79 9.14 -1.75
C CYS A 66 8.52 9.04 -0.40
N PRO A 67 9.22 10.09 0.09
CA PRO A 67 10.01 10.03 1.31
C PRO A 67 9.16 9.73 2.56
N ARG A 68 7.89 10.17 2.58
CA ARG A 68 6.95 9.87 3.67
C ARG A 68 6.54 8.40 3.69
N CYS A 69 6.29 7.81 2.52
CA CYS A 69 6.01 6.38 2.41
C CYS A 69 7.25 5.56 2.80
N ALA A 70 8.43 5.96 2.32
CA ALA A 70 9.70 5.31 2.63
C ALA A 70 9.98 5.30 4.14
N ALA A 71 9.79 6.43 4.83
CA ALA A 71 9.95 6.52 6.29
C ALA A 71 9.00 5.59 7.05
N ARG A 72 7.73 5.48 6.62
CA ARG A 72 6.73 4.58 7.22
C ARG A 72 7.04 3.10 6.99
N THR A 73 7.65 2.76 5.87
CA THR A 73 8.09 1.38 5.58
C THR A 73 9.45 1.03 6.21
N ALA A 74 10.34 2.01 6.38
CA ALA A 74 11.66 1.83 6.99
C ALA A 74 11.61 1.72 8.52
N GLY A 75 10.53 2.18 9.15
CA GLY A 75 10.30 2.08 10.60
C GLY A 75 10.10 0.66 11.13
N ARG A 76 10.23 -0.39 10.29
CA ARG A 76 10.19 -1.78 10.72
C ARG A 76 11.48 -2.49 10.30
N PRO A 77 12.54 -2.50 11.13
CA PRO A 77 13.57 -3.51 11.00
C PRO A 77 12.90 -4.87 11.15
N GLY A 78 13.22 -5.79 10.23
CA GLY A 78 12.76 -7.17 10.26
C GLY A 78 12.98 -7.79 11.64
N SER A 79 11.94 -8.45 12.14
CA SER A 79 12.00 -9.39 13.24
C SER A 79 11.58 -10.74 12.68
#